data_AF-A0A376K4Y6-F1
#
_entry.id   AF-A0A376K4Y6-F1
#
_cell.length_a   1.000
_cell.length_b   1.000
_cell.length_c   1.000
_cell.angle_alpha   90.00
_cell.angle_beta   90.00
_cell.angle_gamma   90.00
#
_symmetry.space_group_name_H-M   'P 1'
#
loop_
_entity.id
_entity.type
_entity.pdbx_description
1 polymer ?
#
loop_
_entity_poly.entity_id
_entity_poly.type
_entity_poly.pdbx_seq_one_letter_code
_entity_poly.pdbx_strand_id
1 'polypeptide(L)'
;MAVCEILWNTRNNHWVPRDYEWVDPRFLKAEKPTLRQFRLLTDDEPVDGVPLTPGKFIVHQPRLKSGLPLRNGLARLVAVMYMLKSFTVRDWWAFAEKFGIPVTVGKYGPNATEEQIRVLIDAIASIASDAGCAIPQSMQLEMQETASRNNGGALFREMAEWCDAQISKAVLGQTMTTDNGSSRSQADVHNQVRMDIVRWDARQLANTLNEYLVRPYIEANYGPQAHYPRVVLRISEAEDLKALTDALVPLIDRGMRVQESELRDRFGLAEPDDGADVLHPVSAGVPGDMAMNRERVALNREHPDELAQMVDDALRDWQKTGEAFTNPVLTLAQECDSFDDFLKRLPELQER
;
A
#
# COMPACT_ATOMS: atom_id res chain seq x y z
N MET A 1 -10.16 -17.82 -13.51
CA MET A 1 -9.67 -18.35 -14.80
C MET A 1 -9.81 -17.24 -15.80
N ALA A 2 -8.80 -17.04 -16.64
CA ALA A 2 -8.86 -16.10 -17.74
C ALA A 2 -8.35 -16.81 -19.00
N VAL A 3 -8.96 -16.49 -20.15
CA VAL A 3 -8.53 -16.99 -21.45
C VAL A 3 -8.28 -15.78 -22.35
N CYS A 4 -7.20 -15.85 -23.12
CA CYS A 4 -6.83 -14.83 -24.08
C CYS A 4 -6.49 -15.49 -25.41
N GLU A 5 -7.03 -15.00 -26.51
CA GLU A 5 -6.73 -15.44 -27.86
C GLU A 5 -5.48 -14.72 -28.38
N ILE A 6 -4.56 -15.48 -28.94
CA ILE A 6 -3.37 -14.95 -29.61
C ILE A 6 -3.71 -14.79 -31.10
N LEU A 7 -3.69 -13.54 -31.56
CA LEU A 7 -3.84 -13.24 -32.99
C LEU A 7 -2.46 -13.31 -33.64
N TRP A 8 -2.17 -14.42 -34.30
CA TRP A 8 -0.89 -14.66 -34.96
C TRP A 8 -0.78 -13.90 -36.29
N ASN A 9 0.35 -13.25 -36.51
CA ASN A 9 0.76 -12.74 -37.82
C ASN A 9 1.73 -13.72 -38.48
N THR A 10 1.31 -14.27 -39.62
CA THR A 10 2.06 -15.24 -40.41
C THR A 10 2.65 -14.65 -41.69
N ARG A 11 2.58 -13.32 -41.88
CA ARG A 11 3.06 -12.66 -43.10
C ARG A 11 4.58 -12.70 -43.25
N ASN A 12 5.28 -12.72 -42.13
CA ASN A 12 6.73 -12.89 -42.11
C ASN A 12 7.01 -14.39 -42.07
N ASN A 13 8.21 -14.81 -42.51
CA ASN A 13 8.66 -16.22 -42.44
C ASN A 13 8.66 -16.80 -41.01
N HIS A 14 8.36 -15.97 -40.00
CA HIS A 14 8.15 -16.35 -38.61
C HIS A 14 6.75 -15.91 -38.15
N TRP A 15 6.11 -16.76 -37.35
CA TRP A 15 4.88 -16.50 -36.63
C TRP A 15 5.17 -15.57 -35.46
N VAL A 16 4.56 -14.39 -35.46
CA VAL A 16 4.70 -13.40 -34.40
C VAL A 16 3.32 -13.03 -33.85
N PRO A 17 3.12 -12.93 -32.52
CA PRO A 17 1.87 -12.42 -31.96
C PRO A 17 1.64 -10.98 -32.43
N ARG A 18 0.52 -10.70 -33.08
CA ARG A 18 0.11 -9.35 -33.47
C ARG A 18 -0.61 -8.65 -32.32
N ASP A 19 -1.55 -9.36 -31.72
CA ASP A 19 -2.43 -8.82 -30.69
C ASP A 19 -2.97 -9.95 -29.81
N TYR A 20 -3.50 -9.57 -28.66
CA TYR A 20 -4.03 -10.46 -27.63
C TYR A 20 -5.46 -10.04 -27.31
N GLU A 21 -6.43 -10.86 -27.70
CA GLU A 21 -7.84 -10.57 -27.47
C GLU A 21 -8.33 -11.30 -26.23
N TRP A 22 -8.98 -10.57 -25.32
CA TRP A 22 -9.55 -11.18 -24.13
C TRP A 22 -10.84 -11.92 -24.47
N VAL A 23 -10.92 -13.19 -24.07
CA VAL A 23 -12.13 -13.99 -24.25
C VAL A 23 -12.98 -13.88 -22.99
N ASP A 24 -14.22 -13.36 -23.14
CA ASP A 24 -15.16 -13.26 -22.02
C ASP A 24 -15.45 -14.67 -21.45
N PRO A 25 -15.26 -14.89 -20.13
CA PRO A 25 -15.56 -16.15 -19.47
C PRO A 25 -16.98 -16.68 -19.69
N ARG A 26 -17.96 -15.84 -20.07
CA ARG A 26 -19.33 -16.26 -20.42
C ARG A 26 -19.38 -17.18 -21.63
N PHE A 27 -18.43 -17.08 -22.56
CA PHE A 27 -18.32 -17.95 -23.72
C PHE A 27 -17.54 -19.23 -23.42
N LEU A 28 -17.08 -19.45 -22.19
CA LEU A 28 -16.34 -20.64 -21.80
C LEU A 28 -17.25 -21.61 -21.05
N LYS A 29 -17.27 -22.87 -21.50
CA LYS A 29 -18.02 -23.94 -20.84
C LYS A 29 -17.08 -25.05 -20.40
N ALA A 30 -17.26 -25.50 -19.16
CA ALA A 30 -16.53 -26.66 -18.66
C ALA A 30 -17.08 -27.94 -19.29
N GLU A 31 -16.19 -28.82 -19.71
CA GLU A 31 -16.53 -30.13 -20.25
C GLU A 31 -17.24 -30.99 -19.20
N LYS A 32 -18.44 -31.50 -19.52
CA LYS A 32 -19.33 -32.23 -18.59
C LYS A 32 -18.68 -33.44 -17.87
N PRO A 33 -17.94 -34.36 -18.54
CA PRO A 33 -17.41 -35.55 -17.88
C PRO A 33 -16.35 -35.29 -16.80
N THR A 34 -15.53 -34.25 -16.94
CA THR A 34 -14.39 -34.03 -16.02
C THR A 34 -14.42 -32.66 -15.33
N LEU A 35 -15.16 -31.69 -15.88
CA LEU A 35 -15.26 -30.30 -15.39
C LEU A 35 -13.90 -29.62 -15.18
N ARG A 36 -12.87 -30.10 -15.89
CA ARG A 36 -11.48 -29.63 -15.79
C ARG A 36 -10.99 -28.96 -17.07
N GLN A 37 -11.48 -29.43 -18.21
CA GLN A 37 -11.20 -28.84 -19.51
C GLN A 37 -12.29 -27.84 -19.88
N PHE A 38 -11.92 -26.82 -20.63
CA PHE A 38 -12.81 -25.74 -21.03
C PHE A 38 -12.92 -25.72 -22.55
N ARG A 39 -14.13 -25.49 -23.02
CA ARG A 39 -14.54 -25.40 -24.41
C ARG A 39 -15.06 -24.01 -24.68
N LEU A 40 -14.82 -23.50 -25.88
CA LEU A 40 -15.31 -22.21 -26.35
C LEU A 40 -16.65 -22.39 -27.03
N LEU A 41 -17.67 -21.66 -26.58
CA LEU A 41 -18.96 -21.58 -27.25
C LEU A 41 -18.79 -20.79 -28.55
N THR A 42 -19.20 -21.39 -29.65
CA THR A 42 -19.20 -20.79 -30.99
C THR A 42 -20.62 -20.86 -31.54
N ASP A 43 -20.91 -20.08 -32.57
CA ASP A 43 -22.24 -20.09 -33.21
C ASP A 43 -22.61 -21.47 -33.78
N ASP A 44 -21.60 -22.24 -34.20
CA ASP A 44 -21.76 -23.61 -34.72
C ASP A 44 -22.09 -24.63 -33.61
N GLU A 45 -21.50 -24.48 -32.42
CA GLU A 45 -21.75 -25.33 -31.26
C GLU A 45 -22.08 -24.50 -30.00
N PRO A 46 -23.30 -23.93 -29.91
CA PRO A 46 -23.67 -23.03 -28.83
C PRO A 46 -23.93 -23.76 -27.50
N VAL A 47 -24.09 -25.09 -27.54
CA VAL A 47 -24.45 -25.88 -26.36
C VAL A 47 -23.23 -26.50 -25.68
N ASP A 48 -22.39 -27.25 -26.40
CA ASP A 48 -21.26 -27.96 -25.80
C ASP A 48 -19.91 -27.30 -26.08
N GLY A 49 -19.83 -26.46 -27.11
CA GLY A 49 -18.63 -25.72 -27.48
C GLY A 49 -17.51 -26.58 -28.07
N VAL A 50 -16.60 -25.91 -28.78
CA VAL A 50 -15.44 -26.49 -29.44
C VAL A 50 -14.26 -26.52 -28.45
N PRO A 51 -13.43 -27.57 -28.43
CA PRO A 51 -12.20 -27.58 -27.63
C PRO A 51 -11.26 -26.43 -28.02
N LEU A 52 -10.60 -25.83 -27.03
CA LEU A 52 -9.63 -24.77 -27.26
C LEU A 52 -8.45 -25.30 -28.08
N THR A 53 -8.19 -24.67 -29.23
CA THR A 53 -7.09 -25.06 -30.12
C THR A 53 -5.74 -24.79 -29.43
N PRO A 54 -4.86 -25.79 -29.27
CA PRO A 54 -3.52 -25.60 -28.71
C PRO A 54 -2.73 -24.54 -29.49
N GLY A 55 -2.03 -23.66 -28.79
CA GLY A 55 -1.22 -22.59 -29.38
C GLY A 55 -2.00 -21.36 -29.87
N LYS A 56 -3.33 -21.42 -29.93
CA LYS A 56 -4.18 -20.27 -30.25
C LYS A 56 -4.61 -19.50 -29.00
N PHE A 57 -4.82 -20.20 -27.88
CA PHE A 57 -5.35 -19.59 -26.64
C PHE A 57 -4.37 -19.74 -25.47
N ILE A 58 -4.21 -18.66 -24.71
CA ILE A 58 -3.55 -18.62 -23.40
C ILE A 58 -4.60 -18.87 -22.33
N VAL A 59 -4.46 -19.96 -21.58
CA VAL A 59 -5.41 -20.34 -20.53
C VAL A 59 -4.74 -20.21 -19.17
N HIS A 60 -5.11 -19.17 -18.41
CA HIS A 60 -4.63 -18.99 -17.05
C HIS A 60 -5.59 -19.59 -16.01
N GLN A 61 -5.12 -20.62 -15.30
CA GLN A 61 -5.85 -21.28 -14.22
C GLN A 61 -5.13 -21.11 -12.88
N PRO A 62 -5.52 -20.13 -12.04
CA PRO A 62 -4.86 -19.94 -10.75
C PRO A 62 -5.21 -21.10 -9.80
N ARG A 63 -4.18 -21.66 -9.15
CA ARG A 63 -4.30 -22.70 -8.13
C ARG A 63 -4.43 -22.08 -6.74
N LEU A 64 -5.62 -21.53 -6.46
CA LEU A 64 -5.96 -20.97 -5.15
C LEU A 64 -6.44 -22.05 -4.16
N LYS A 65 -7.10 -23.10 -4.67
CA LYS A 65 -7.65 -24.20 -3.87
C LYS A 65 -7.57 -25.51 -4.63
N SER A 66 -7.40 -26.61 -3.88
CA SER A 66 -7.52 -27.97 -4.43
C SER A 66 -8.97 -28.29 -4.78
N GLY A 67 -9.20 -28.80 -5.99
CA GLY A 67 -10.51 -29.27 -6.43
C GLY A 67 -10.83 -28.90 -7.87
N LEU A 68 -12.10 -28.65 -8.13
CA LEU A 68 -12.60 -28.28 -9.46
C LEU A 68 -12.20 -26.84 -9.80
N PRO A 69 -11.65 -26.57 -11.01
CA PRO A 69 -11.24 -25.23 -11.42
C PRO A 69 -12.36 -24.17 -11.32
N LEU A 70 -13.63 -24.57 -11.51
CA LEU A 70 -14.78 -23.67 -11.40
C LEU A 70 -14.99 -23.13 -9.98
N ARG A 71 -14.44 -23.80 -8.96
CA ARG A 71 -14.58 -23.40 -7.56
C ARG A 71 -13.44 -22.51 -7.07
N ASN A 72 -12.46 -22.21 -7.92
CA ASN A 72 -11.25 -21.47 -7.56
C ASN A 72 -11.44 -19.94 -7.56
N GLY A 73 -12.65 -19.43 -7.79
CA GLY A 73 -12.90 -17.98 -7.78
C GLY A 73 -12.74 -17.38 -6.39
N LEU A 74 -11.84 -16.39 -6.25
CA LEU A 74 -11.63 -15.66 -4.99
C LEU A 74 -12.91 -14.96 -4.53
N ALA A 75 -13.70 -14.43 -5.46
CA ALA A 75 -15.02 -13.84 -5.21
C ALA A 75 -15.95 -14.79 -4.41
N ARG A 76 -15.86 -16.11 -4.64
CA ARG A 76 -16.68 -17.09 -3.92
C ARG A 76 -16.28 -17.21 -2.44
N LEU A 77 -15.00 -17.08 -2.13
CA LEU A 77 -14.50 -17.11 -0.76
C LEU A 77 -15.03 -15.92 0.03
N VAL A 78 -15.03 -14.73 -0.58
CA VAL A 78 -15.44 -13.47 0.08
C VAL A 78 -16.94 -13.18 -0.01
N ALA A 79 -17.69 -13.89 -0.86
CA ALA A 79 -19.10 -13.62 -1.13
C ALA A 79 -19.97 -13.57 0.14
N VAL A 80 -19.76 -14.50 1.07
CA VAL A 80 -20.55 -14.56 2.32
C VAL A 80 -20.30 -13.32 3.19
N MET A 81 -19.03 -12.94 3.35
CA MET A 81 -18.65 -11.76 4.13
C MET A 81 -19.12 -10.46 3.46
N TYR A 82 -19.05 -10.38 2.13
CA TYR A 82 -19.58 -9.25 1.38
C TYR A 82 -21.10 -9.10 1.54
N MET A 83 -21.86 -10.21 1.47
CA MET A 83 -23.31 -10.18 1.68
C MET A 83 -23.65 -9.72 3.11
N LEU A 84 -22.94 -10.25 4.11
CA LEU A 84 -23.13 -9.86 5.50
C LEU A 84 -22.90 -8.36 5.68
N LYS A 85 -21.77 -7.84 5.20
CA LYS A 85 -21.46 -6.41 5.20
C LYS A 85 -22.57 -5.58 4.53
N SER A 86 -23.02 -6.01 3.35
CA SER A 86 -24.03 -5.27 2.59
C SER A 86 -25.37 -5.16 3.34
N PHE A 87 -25.78 -6.22 4.03
CA PHE A 87 -26.97 -6.18 4.88
C PHE A 87 -26.76 -5.33 6.13
N THR A 88 -25.62 -5.48 6.81
CA THR A 88 -25.27 -4.66 7.99
C THR A 88 -25.29 -3.17 7.66
N VAL A 89 -24.71 -2.74 6.53
CA VAL A 89 -24.68 -1.33 6.12
C VAL A 89 -26.08 -0.81 5.80
N ARG A 90 -26.91 -1.61 5.12
CA ARG A 90 -28.31 -1.25 4.85
C ARG A 90 -29.11 -1.09 6.15
N ASP A 91 -28.94 -2.01 7.08
CA ASP A 91 -29.65 -1.97 8.36
C ASP A 91 -29.12 -0.82 9.24
N TRP A 92 -27.84 -0.47 9.12
CA TRP A 92 -27.26 0.71 9.75
C TRP A 92 -27.87 2.01 9.22
N TRP A 93 -28.10 2.12 7.91
CA TRP A 93 -28.82 3.25 7.32
C TRP A 93 -30.25 3.35 7.86
N ALA A 94 -30.99 2.24 7.90
CA ALA A 94 -32.34 2.22 8.45
C ALA A 94 -32.38 2.55 9.96
N PHE A 95 -31.34 2.15 10.70
CA PHE A 95 -31.16 2.54 12.10
C PHE A 95 -30.89 4.05 12.23
N ALA A 96 -29.97 4.58 11.42
CA ALA A 96 -29.64 6.01 11.41
C ALA A 96 -30.85 6.87 11.04
N GLU A 97 -31.72 6.42 10.13
CA GLU A 97 -32.96 7.12 9.80
C GLU A 97 -33.95 7.16 10.97
N LYS A 98 -34.17 6.02 11.63
CA LYS A 98 -35.14 5.92 12.75
C LYS A 98 -34.68 6.61 14.03
N PHE A 99 -33.37 6.65 14.27
CA PHE A 99 -32.79 7.11 15.54
C PHE A 99 -31.95 8.38 15.41
N GLY A 100 -31.64 8.82 14.19
CA GLY A 100 -30.87 10.04 13.94
C GLY A 100 -31.65 11.33 14.16
N ILE A 101 -32.99 11.27 14.08
CA ILE A 101 -33.87 12.41 14.34
C ILE A 101 -34.85 12.03 15.44
N PRO A 102 -34.71 12.58 16.66
CA PRO A 102 -35.67 12.32 17.73
C PRO A 102 -37.02 12.97 17.40
N VAL A 103 -38.09 12.18 17.45
CA VAL A 103 -39.46 12.70 17.32
C VAL A 103 -39.82 13.47 18.58
N THR A 104 -40.28 14.71 18.43
CA THR A 104 -40.71 15.53 19.56
C THR A 104 -42.14 15.15 19.95
N VAL A 105 -42.34 14.61 21.14
CA VAL A 105 -43.64 14.15 21.62
C VAL A 105 -44.15 15.07 22.73
N GLY A 106 -45.22 15.82 22.45
CA GLY A 106 -45.95 16.59 23.46
C GLY A 106 -47.04 15.76 24.11
N LYS A 107 -47.11 15.78 25.44
CA LYS A 107 -48.15 15.09 26.21
C LYS A 107 -49.12 16.11 26.77
N TYR A 108 -50.42 15.86 26.65
CA TYR A 108 -51.46 16.68 27.29
C TYR A 108 -52.36 15.84 28.20
N GLY A 109 -52.82 16.47 29.28
CA GLY A 109 -53.69 15.83 30.28
C GLY A 109 -55.14 15.71 29.82
N PRO A 110 -55.95 14.86 30.46
CA PRO A 110 -57.35 14.61 30.07
C PRO A 110 -58.29 15.82 30.23
N ASN A 111 -57.87 16.86 30.97
CA ASN A 111 -58.63 18.11 31.14
C ASN A 111 -58.14 19.25 30.23
N ALA A 112 -57.27 18.98 29.25
CA ALA A 112 -56.77 20.01 28.35
C ALA A 112 -57.90 20.52 27.43
N THR A 113 -58.02 21.83 27.32
CA THR A 113 -58.96 22.47 26.39
C THR A 113 -58.43 22.44 24.96
N GLU A 114 -59.31 22.53 23.98
CA GLU A 114 -58.91 22.46 22.57
C GLU A 114 -57.94 23.59 22.16
N GLU A 115 -58.05 24.76 22.79
CA GLU A 115 -57.10 25.87 22.61
C GLU A 115 -55.69 25.51 23.11
N GLN A 116 -55.57 24.82 24.25
CA GLN A 116 -54.29 24.38 24.80
C GLN A 116 -53.63 23.30 23.94
N ILE A 117 -54.43 22.44 23.30
CA ILE A 117 -53.95 21.42 22.37
C ILE A 117 -53.39 22.08 21.10
N ARG A 118 -54.06 23.12 20.57
CA ARG A 118 -53.58 23.87 19.41
C ARG A 118 -52.27 24.60 19.70
N VAL A 119 -52.16 25.27 20.84
CA VAL A 119 -50.90 25.92 21.27
C VAL A 119 -49.77 24.91 21.41
N LEU A 120 -50.05 23.70 21.91
CA LEU A 120 -49.06 22.63 22.00
C LEU A 120 -48.62 22.14 20.61
N ILE A 121 -49.54 21.98 19.66
CA ILE A 121 -49.23 21.59 18.28
C ILE A 121 -48.38 22.67 17.60
N ASP A 122 -48.73 23.94 17.77
CA ASP A 122 -47.98 25.08 17.21
C ASP A 122 -46.57 25.16 17.82
N ALA A 123 -46.45 24.94 19.13
CA ALA A 123 -45.15 24.87 19.81
C ALA A 123 -44.29 23.71 19.28
N ILE A 124 -44.88 22.52 19.10
CA ILE A 124 -44.19 21.36 18.53
C ILE A 124 -43.77 21.63 17.09
N ALA A 125 -44.63 22.25 16.27
CA ALA A 125 -44.31 22.59 14.88
C ALA A 125 -43.19 23.64 14.78
N SER A 126 -43.06 24.52 15.77
CA SER A 126 -41.96 25.50 15.83
C SER A 126 -40.62 24.92 16.29
N ILE A 127 -40.64 23.84 17.08
CA ILE A 127 -39.45 23.22 17.69
C ILE A 127 -38.95 22.02 16.87
N ALA A 128 -39.87 21.23 16.31
CA ALA A 128 -39.54 20.01 15.59
C ALA A 128 -39.21 20.31 14.13
N SER A 129 -37.98 20.02 13.73
CA SER A 129 -37.51 20.22 12.35
C SER A 129 -38.14 19.25 11.32
N ASP A 130 -38.86 18.21 11.75
CA ASP A 130 -39.27 17.13 10.84
C ASP A 130 -40.61 16.47 11.24
N ALA A 131 -40.69 15.86 12.42
CA ALA A 131 -41.91 15.22 12.91
C ALA A 131 -42.12 15.41 14.41
N GLY A 132 -43.34 15.80 14.80
CA GLY A 132 -43.76 15.86 16.18
C GLY A 132 -45.21 15.42 16.33
N CYS A 133 -45.56 14.87 17.50
CA CYS A 133 -46.91 14.42 17.77
C CYS A 133 -47.40 14.90 19.14
N ALA A 134 -48.69 15.22 19.20
CA ALA A 134 -49.39 15.49 20.45
C ALA A 134 -50.22 14.25 20.79
N ILE A 135 -49.97 13.64 21.96
CA ILE A 135 -50.70 12.46 22.43
C ILE A 135 -51.32 12.70 23.80
N PRO A 136 -52.55 12.20 24.05
CA PRO A 136 -53.11 12.18 25.40
C PRO A 136 -52.22 11.34 26.31
N GLN A 137 -52.04 11.79 27.56
CA GLN A 137 -51.24 11.06 28.55
C GLN A 137 -51.76 9.64 28.83
N SER A 138 -53.06 9.39 28.61
CA SER A 138 -53.68 8.07 28.73
C SER A 138 -53.32 7.08 27.60
N MET A 139 -52.80 7.57 26.47
CA MET A 139 -52.43 6.75 25.31
C MET A 139 -50.90 6.64 25.14
N GLN A 140 -50.15 6.81 26.23
CA GLN A 140 -48.71 6.70 26.20
C GLN A 140 -48.28 5.24 25.96
N LEU A 141 -47.73 4.98 24.78
CA LEU A 141 -47.01 3.74 24.47
C LEU A 141 -45.53 3.95 24.81
N GLU A 142 -45.08 3.39 25.93
CA GLU A 142 -43.65 3.27 26.22
C GLU A 142 -43.11 2.02 25.52
N MET A 143 -42.29 2.25 24.50
CA MET A 143 -41.42 1.20 24.01
C MET A 143 -40.46 0.84 25.15
N GLN A 144 -40.40 -0.43 25.56
CA GLN A 144 -39.35 -0.87 26.48
C GLN A 144 -37.99 -0.60 25.82
N GLU A 145 -37.31 0.45 26.26
CA GLU A 145 -35.96 0.74 25.83
C GLU A 145 -35.05 -0.40 26.32
N THR A 146 -34.81 -1.35 25.42
CA THR A 146 -33.68 -2.25 25.60
C THR A 146 -32.44 -1.36 25.47
N ALA A 147 -31.52 -1.43 26.43
CA ALA A 147 -30.35 -0.56 26.63
C ALA A 147 -29.37 -0.41 25.41
N SER A 148 -29.73 -0.90 24.23
CA SER A 148 -28.94 -0.92 23.00
C SER A 148 -29.01 0.38 22.17
N ARG A 149 -29.85 1.36 22.54
CA ARG A 149 -30.01 2.61 21.75
C ARG A 149 -28.71 3.43 21.66
N ASN A 150 -27.91 3.43 22.72
CA ASN A 150 -26.65 4.18 22.77
C ASN A 150 -25.47 3.50 22.05
N ASN A 151 -25.50 2.18 21.87
CA ASN A 151 -24.37 1.45 21.26
C ASN A 151 -24.70 0.74 19.94
N GLY A 152 -25.96 0.83 19.46
CA GLY A 152 -26.39 0.20 18.21
C GLY A 152 -25.59 0.69 17.00
N GLY A 153 -25.31 2.00 16.91
CA GLY A 153 -24.51 2.58 15.82
C GLY A 153 -23.07 2.05 15.78
N ALA A 154 -22.43 1.88 16.94
CA ALA A 154 -21.08 1.32 17.03
C ALA A 154 -21.05 -0.17 16.66
N LEU A 155 -22.05 -0.94 17.08
CA LEU A 155 -22.17 -2.37 16.74
C LEU A 155 -22.20 -2.60 15.22
N PHE A 156 -23.00 -1.81 14.48
CA PHE A 156 -23.05 -1.95 13.02
C PHE A 156 -21.72 -1.61 12.35
N ARG A 157 -21.03 -0.58 12.85
CA ARG A 157 -19.69 -0.20 12.37
C ARG A 157 -18.67 -1.30 12.66
N GLU A 158 -18.59 -1.79 13.89
CA GLU A 158 -17.68 -2.87 14.29
C GLU A 158 -17.91 -4.15 13.48
N MET A 159 -19.18 -4.49 13.20
CA MET A 159 -19.53 -5.63 12.38
C MET A 159 -19.08 -5.45 10.92
N ALA A 160 -19.24 -4.24 10.36
CA ALA A 160 -18.77 -3.93 9.01
C ALA A 160 -17.24 -3.98 8.92
N GLU A 161 -16.53 -3.40 9.89
CA GLU A 161 -15.07 -3.44 10.01
C GLU A 161 -14.56 -4.88 10.18
N TRP A 162 -15.25 -5.70 10.98
CA TRP A 162 -14.93 -7.11 11.13
C TRP A 162 -15.07 -7.87 9.80
N CYS A 163 -16.14 -7.61 9.03
CA CYS A 163 -16.33 -8.22 7.72
C CYS A 163 -15.21 -7.82 6.76
N ASP A 164 -14.84 -6.54 6.72
CA ASP A 164 -13.72 -6.05 5.91
C ASP A 164 -12.40 -6.68 6.33
N ALA A 165 -12.17 -6.83 7.63
CA ALA A 165 -10.99 -7.50 8.14
C ALA A 165 -10.91 -8.98 7.70
N GLN A 166 -12.03 -9.70 7.69
CA GLN A 166 -12.05 -11.08 7.17
C GLN A 166 -11.78 -11.13 5.65
N ILE A 167 -12.32 -10.18 4.88
CA ILE A 167 -12.07 -10.07 3.44
C ILE A 167 -10.59 -9.78 3.17
N SER A 168 -9.99 -8.82 3.89
CA SER A 168 -8.56 -8.49 3.78
C SER A 168 -7.67 -9.68 4.11
N LYS A 169 -7.95 -10.43 5.19
CA LYS A 169 -7.24 -11.69 5.51
C LYS A 169 -7.38 -12.72 4.40
N ALA A 170 -8.56 -12.88 3.83
CA ALA A 170 -8.81 -13.88 2.79
C ALA A 170 -8.11 -13.56 1.46
N VAL A 171 -7.94 -12.28 1.12
CA VAL A 171 -7.35 -11.83 -0.15
C VAL A 171 -5.85 -11.54 -0.02
N LEU A 172 -5.46 -10.73 0.97
CA LEU A 172 -4.10 -10.25 1.17
C LEU A 172 -3.30 -11.12 2.16
N GLY A 173 -3.95 -12.04 2.88
CA GLY A 173 -3.32 -12.82 3.95
C GLY A 173 -3.11 -12.05 5.26
N GLN A 174 -3.47 -10.77 5.30
CA GLN A 174 -3.26 -9.89 6.46
C GLN A 174 -4.33 -8.79 6.55
N THR A 175 -4.43 -8.11 7.69
CA THR A 175 -5.32 -6.94 7.90
C THR A 175 -4.64 -5.65 8.30
N MET A 176 -3.53 -5.71 9.03
CA MET A 176 -3.04 -4.54 9.75
C MET A 176 -2.37 -3.49 8.85
N THR A 177 -1.72 -3.85 7.74
CA THR A 177 -1.07 -2.81 6.89
C THR A 177 -2.07 -1.93 6.17
N THR A 178 -3.33 -2.36 6.06
CA THR A 178 -4.41 -1.61 5.41
C THR A 178 -5.16 -0.73 6.41
N ASP A 179 -5.40 -1.22 7.63
CA ASP A 179 -6.34 -0.59 8.56
C ASP A 179 -5.69 0.11 9.77
N ASN A 180 -4.47 -0.27 10.18
CA ASN A 180 -3.82 0.28 11.37
C ASN A 180 -2.32 0.52 11.14
N GLY A 181 -1.89 1.77 11.18
CA GLY A 181 -0.47 2.15 11.17
C GLY A 181 0.25 1.72 12.45
N SER A 182 0.51 0.43 12.63
CA SER A 182 1.31 -0.10 13.72
C SER A 182 2.80 -0.16 13.36
N SER A 183 3.64 -0.35 14.38
CA SER A 183 5.12 -0.35 14.36
C SER A 183 5.75 -0.94 13.08
N ARG A 184 6.84 -0.31 12.60
CA ARG A 184 7.62 -0.72 11.40
C ARG A 184 7.86 -2.23 11.32
N SER A 185 8.26 -2.86 12.43
CA SER A 185 8.57 -4.30 12.46
C SER A 185 7.36 -5.20 12.13
N GLN A 186 6.15 -4.76 12.44
CA GLN A 186 4.93 -5.49 12.11
C GLN A 186 4.53 -5.29 10.63
N ALA A 187 4.72 -4.07 10.11
CA ALA A 187 4.52 -3.78 8.69
C ALA A 187 5.46 -4.61 7.81
N ASP A 188 6.71 -4.82 8.23
CA ASP A 188 7.69 -5.63 7.50
C ASP A 188 7.24 -7.10 7.39
N VAL A 189 6.78 -7.70 8.49
CA VAL A 189 6.26 -9.09 8.49
C VAL A 189 5.04 -9.22 7.59
N HIS A 190 4.13 -8.24 7.61
CA HIS A 190 2.96 -8.26 6.73
C HIS A 190 3.32 -8.07 5.25
N ASN A 191 4.33 -7.26 4.95
CA ASN A 191 4.84 -7.11 3.59
C ASN A 191 5.48 -8.40 3.08
N GLN A 192 6.15 -9.17 3.95
CA GLN A 192 6.68 -10.49 3.59
C GLN A 192 5.57 -11.46 3.18
N VAL A 193 4.47 -11.54 3.94
CA VAL A 193 3.31 -12.39 3.58
C VAL A 193 2.69 -11.96 2.25
N ARG A 194 2.53 -10.65 2.03
CA ARG A 194 2.07 -10.12 0.74
C ARG A 194 3.02 -10.52 -0.38
N MET A 195 4.33 -10.40 -0.15
CA MET A 195 5.33 -10.73 -1.15
C MET A 195 5.34 -12.23 -1.47
N ASP A 196 5.11 -13.11 -0.50
CA ASP A 196 4.96 -14.55 -0.75
C ASP A 196 3.78 -14.86 -1.68
N ILE A 197 2.64 -14.18 -1.52
CA ILE A 197 1.50 -14.29 -2.42
C ILE A 197 1.87 -13.78 -3.81
N VAL A 198 2.53 -12.62 -3.91
CA VAL A 198 2.97 -12.05 -5.19
C VAL A 198 3.95 -12.98 -5.91
N ARG A 199 4.92 -13.57 -5.19
CA ARG A 199 5.86 -14.57 -5.74
C ARG A 199 5.14 -15.81 -6.24
N TRP A 200 4.12 -16.28 -5.51
CA TRP A 200 3.31 -17.41 -5.94
C TRP A 200 2.55 -17.09 -7.22
N ASP A 201 1.90 -15.93 -7.30
CA ASP A 201 1.14 -15.51 -8.48
C ASP A 201 2.05 -15.29 -9.69
N ALA A 202 3.22 -14.65 -9.51
CA ALA A 202 4.22 -14.46 -10.55
C ALA A 202 4.73 -15.81 -11.11
N ARG A 203 4.96 -16.80 -10.24
CA ARG A 203 5.34 -18.16 -10.68
C ARG A 203 4.22 -18.82 -11.49
N GLN A 204 2.96 -18.68 -11.08
CA GLN A 204 1.84 -19.24 -11.82
C GLN A 204 1.62 -18.57 -13.19
N LEU A 205 1.79 -17.25 -13.26
CA LEU A 205 1.73 -16.50 -14.52
C LEU A 205 2.89 -16.88 -15.44
N ALA A 206 4.12 -16.95 -14.93
CA ALA A 206 5.28 -17.39 -15.68
C ALA A 206 5.09 -18.80 -16.25
N ASN A 207 4.58 -19.75 -15.45
CA ASN A 207 4.25 -21.10 -15.94
C ASN A 207 3.20 -21.07 -17.04
N THR A 208 2.19 -20.21 -16.93
CA THR A 208 1.14 -20.05 -17.95
C THR A 208 1.74 -19.53 -19.25
N LEU A 209 2.58 -18.49 -19.19
CA LEU A 209 3.23 -17.92 -20.37
C LEU A 209 4.18 -18.93 -21.01
N ASN A 210 4.94 -19.69 -20.21
CA ASN A 210 5.85 -20.70 -20.72
C ASN A 210 5.12 -21.81 -21.48
N GLU A 211 3.99 -22.28 -20.94
CA GLU A 211 3.21 -23.37 -21.54
C GLU A 211 2.41 -22.92 -22.77
N TYR A 212 1.73 -21.77 -22.69
CA TYR A 212 0.74 -21.37 -23.70
C TYR A 212 1.23 -20.31 -24.70
N LEU A 213 2.30 -19.58 -24.39
CA LEU A 213 2.86 -18.57 -25.30
C LEU A 213 4.21 -19.01 -25.85
N VAL A 214 5.17 -19.30 -24.96
CA VAL A 214 6.56 -19.56 -25.36
C VAL A 214 6.69 -20.88 -26.12
N ARG A 215 6.10 -21.96 -25.59
CA ARG A 215 6.19 -23.28 -26.21
C ARG A 215 5.55 -23.30 -27.62
N PRO A 216 4.31 -22.79 -27.83
CA PRO A 216 3.72 -22.72 -29.17
C PRO A 216 4.48 -21.79 -30.11
N TYR A 217 5.01 -20.66 -29.61
CA TYR A 217 5.82 -19.75 -30.41
C TYR A 217 7.06 -20.43 -30.98
N ILE A 218 7.80 -21.17 -30.14
CA ILE A 218 9.02 -21.86 -30.56
C ILE A 218 8.69 -23.04 -31.47
N GLU A 219 7.66 -23.83 -31.14
CA GLU A 219 7.24 -24.96 -31.97
C GLU A 219 6.80 -24.52 -33.37
N ALA A 220 6.08 -23.39 -33.48
CA ALA A 220 5.63 -22.85 -34.77
C ALA A 220 6.77 -22.30 -35.63
N ASN A 221 7.83 -21.74 -35.02
CA ASN A 221 8.92 -21.07 -35.73
C ASN A 221 10.15 -21.96 -35.99
N TYR A 222 10.52 -22.79 -35.01
CA TYR A 222 11.77 -23.56 -35.01
C TYR A 222 11.55 -25.07 -34.89
N GLY A 223 10.30 -25.52 -34.80
CA GLY A 223 9.94 -26.91 -34.57
C GLY A 223 10.11 -27.36 -33.11
N PRO A 224 9.80 -28.63 -32.81
CA PRO A 224 9.91 -29.18 -31.45
C PRO A 224 11.36 -29.17 -30.96
N GLN A 225 11.59 -28.62 -29.77
CA GLN A 225 12.92 -28.56 -29.14
C GLN A 225 12.94 -29.39 -27.85
N ALA A 226 14.12 -29.91 -27.49
CA ALA A 226 14.30 -30.61 -26.21
C ALA A 226 14.27 -29.64 -25.01
N HIS A 227 14.71 -28.39 -25.21
CA HIS A 227 14.77 -27.37 -24.18
C HIS A 227 14.18 -26.07 -24.73
N TYR A 228 13.13 -25.57 -24.08
CA TYR A 228 12.50 -24.31 -24.44
C TYR A 228 13.03 -23.18 -23.56
N PRO A 229 13.15 -21.94 -24.08
CA PRO A 229 13.42 -20.77 -23.24
C PRO A 229 12.31 -20.60 -22.19
N ARG A 230 12.67 -20.02 -21.05
CA ARG A 230 11.73 -19.79 -19.94
C ARG A 230 11.65 -18.32 -19.60
N VAL A 231 10.43 -17.79 -19.64
CA VAL A 231 10.08 -16.49 -19.08
C VAL A 231 9.99 -16.64 -17.56
N VAL A 232 10.69 -15.77 -16.85
CA VAL A 232 10.65 -15.65 -15.39
C VAL A 232 10.29 -14.21 -15.06
N LEU A 233 9.18 -14.02 -14.34
CA LEU A 233 8.79 -12.72 -13.82
C LEU A 233 9.60 -12.43 -12.57
N ARG A 234 10.51 -11.46 -12.65
CA ARG A 234 11.27 -10.98 -11.50
C ARG A 234 10.42 -9.96 -10.76
N ILE A 235 10.23 -10.18 -9.46
CA ILE A 235 9.57 -9.22 -8.59
C ILE A 235 10.69 -8.38 -7.96
N SER A 236 10.67 -7.08 -8.21
CA SER A 236 11.57 -6.16 -7.53
C SER A 236 11.06 -5.98 -6.10
N GLU A 237 11.75 -6.58 -5.15
CA GLU A 237 11.56 -6.22 -3.75
C GLU A 237 12.23 -4.86 -3.55
N ALA A 238 11.60 -3.96 -2.80
CA ALA A 238 12.26 -2.74 -2.37
C ALA A 238 13.34 -3.16 -1.36
N GLU A 239 14.54 -3.50 -1.87
CA GLU A 239 15.69 -3.80 -1.03
C GLU A 239 16.00 -2.52 -0.23
N ASP A 240 16.25 -2.68 1.07
CA ASP A 240 16.83 -1.61 1.86
C ASP A 240 18.29 -1.46 1.42
N LEU A 241 18.49 -0.61 0.41
CA LEU A 241 19.81 -0.33 -0.18
C LEU A 241 20.82 0.13 0.87
N LYS A 242 20.36 0.73 1.97
CA LYS A 242 21.21 1.12 3.08
C LYS A 242 21.68 -0.10 3.86
N ALA A 243 20.77 -0.99 4.26
CA ALA A 243 21.13 -2.24 4.93
C ALA A 243 22.05 -3.13 4.07
N LEU A 244 21.83 -3.14 2.75
CA LEU A 244 22.68 -3.84 1.79
C LEU A 244 24.09 -3.22 1.76
N THR A 245 24.20 -1.90 1.68
CA THR A 245 25.49 -1.19 1.73
C THR A 245 26.23 -1.43 3.05
N ASP A 246 25.54 -1.30 4.19
CA ASP A 246 26.09 -1.49 5.52
C ASP A 246 26.60 -2.94 5.74
N ALA A 247 25.96 -3.93 5.12
CA ALA A 247 26.40 -5.33 5.16
C ALA A 247 27.55 -5.63 4.18
N LEU A 248 27.58 -4.96 3.02
CA LEU A 248 28.57 -5.20 1.96
C LEU A 248 29.93 -4.58 2.28
N VAL A 249 29.98 -3.39 2.86
CA VAL A 249 31.24 -2.68 3.16
C VAL A 249 32.20 -3.57 4.00
N PRO A 250 31.79 -4.17 5.13
CA PRO A 250 32.68 -5.01 5.94
C PRO A 250 33.08 -6.34 5.27
N LEU A 251 32.30 -6.81 4.28
CA LEU A 251 32.59 -8.04 3.55
C LEU A 251 33.59 -7.76 2.41
N ILE A 252 33.46 -6.64 1.72
CA ILE A 252 34.41 -6.17 0.71
C ILE A 252 35.76 -5.87 1.37
N ASP A 253 35.76 -5.19 2.52
CA ASP A 253 36.97 -4.93 3.32
C ASP A 253 37.67 -6.22 3.78
N ARG A 254 36.91 -7.31 3.95
CA ARG A 254 37.42 -8.65 4.29
C ARG A 254 37.82 -9.48 3.06
N GLY A 255 37.78 -8.91 1.86
CA GLY A 255 38.25 -9.54 0.62
C GLY A 255 37.17 -10.25 -0.20
N MET A 256 35.88 -10.03 0.07
CA MET A 256 34.81 -10.54 -0.77
C MET A 256 34.80 -9.82 -2.12
N ARG A 257 34.90 -10.58 -3.22
CA ARG A 257 34.91 -10.05 -4.58
C ARG A 257 33.48 -9.99 -5.11
N VAL A 258 32.92 -8.78 -5.22
CA VAL A 258 31.59 -8.54 -5.80
C VAL A 258 31.76 -7.99 -7.21
N GLN A 259 30.94 -8.46 -8.15
CA GLN A 259 30.91 -7.89 -9.49
C GLN A 259 30.18 -6.54 -9.46
N GLU A 260 30.82 -5.51 -10.03
CA GLU A 260 30.27 -4.16 -10.01
C GLU A 260 28.94 -4.03 -10.77
N SER A 261 28.76 -4.80 -11.86
CA SER A 261 27.50 -4.83 -12.62
C SER A 261 26.34 -5.37 -11.79
N GLU A 262 26.56 -6.35 -10.92
CA GLU A 262 25.50 -6.87 -10.03
C GLU A 262 25.07 -5.83 -8.99
N LEU A 263 25.99 -4.97 -8.54
CA LEU A 263 25.66 -3.87 -7.63
C LEU A 263 24.90 -2.78 -8.39
N ARG A 264 25.38 -2.35 -9.56
CA ARG A 264 24.69 -1.36 -10.39
C ARG A 264 23.27 -1.78 -10.76
N ASP A 265 23.07 -3.04 -11.16
CA ASP A 265 21.76 -3.61 -11.47
C ASP A 265 20.80 -3.56 -10.28
N ARG A 266 21.28 -3.85 -9.06
CA ARG A 266 20.47 -3.78 -7.83
C ARG A 266 20.12 -2.35 -7.43
N PHE A 267 21.03 -1.40 -7.63
CA PHE A 267 20.79 0.01 -7.38
C PHE A 267 20.03 0.71 -8.52
N GLY A 268 19.79 0.01 -9.64
CA GLY A 268 19.12 0.57 -10.83
C GLY A 268 19.95 1.64 -11.54
N LEU A 269 21.28 1.61 -11.38
CA LEU A 269 22.20 2.55 -12.01
C LEU A 269 22.65 1.99 -13.36
N ALA A 270 22.54 2.79 -14.42
CA ALA A 270 23.10 2.42 -15.72
C ALA A 270 24.64 2.43 -15.66
N GLU A 271 25.27 1.62 -16.51
CA GLU A 271 26.70 1.76 -16.75
C GLU A 271 26.96 3.16 -17.35
N PRO A 272 27.95 3.91 -16.84
CA PRO A 272 28.30 5.20 -17.42
C PRO A 272 28.80 5.00 -18.85
N ASP A 273 28.30 5.81 -19.79
CA ASP A 273 28.83 5.86 -21.16
C ASP A 273 30.30 6.29 -21.16
N ASP A 274 31.07 5.86 -22.17
CA ASP A 274 32.47 6.26 -22.34
C ASP A 274 32.60 7.79 -22.39
N GLY A 275 33.03 8.40 -21.27
CA GLY A 275 33.21 9.84 -21.11
C GLY A 275 32.14 10.59 -20.30
N ALA A 276 31.21 9.89 -19.64
CA ALA A 276 30.28 10.50 -18.70
C ALA A 276 31.00 10.99 -17.42
N ASP A 277 30.56 12.12 -16.85
CA ASP A 277 31.07 12.61 -15.57
C ASP A 277 30.67 11.64 -14.44
N VAL A 278 31.66 10.97 -13.84
CA VAL A 278 31.47 9.99 -12.75
C VAL A 278 31.88 10.61 -11.40
N LEU A 279 31.12 10.32 -10.34
CA LEU A 279 31.47 10.72 -8.99
C LEU A 279 32.64 9.89 -8.45
N HIS A 280 33.72 10.55 -8.01
CA HIS A 280 34.90 9.90 -7.47
C HIS A 280 34.86 9.80 -5.93
N PRO A 281 35.44 8.75 -5.34
CA PRO A 281 35.57 8.64 -3.89
C PRO A 281 36.51 9.71 -3.34
N VAL A 282 36.15 10.31 -2.19
CA VAL A 282 36.89 11.41 -1.54
C VAL A 282 38.30 11.00 -1.06
N SER A 283 38.58 9.69 -0.99
CA SER A 283 39.88 9.16 -0.55
C SER A 283 40.50 8.23 -1.58
N ALA A 284 40.81 8.76 -2.76
CA ALA A 284 41.84 8.17 -3.61
C ALA A 284 43.15 8.93 -3.38
N GLY A 285 43.98 8.41 -2.46
CA GLY A 285 45.36 8.88 -2.33
C GLY A 285 46.07 8.72 -3.67
N VAL A 286 46.56 9.84 -4.20
CA VAL A 286 47.28 9.91 -5.47
C VAL A 286 48.49 8.98 -5.44
N PRO A 287 48.67 8.04 -6.38
CA PRO A 287 49.93 7.33 -6.55
C PRO A 287 50.96 8.33 -7.07
N GLY A 288 51.95 8.66 -6.24
CA GLY A 288 53.00 9.61 -6.61
C GLY A 288 53.91 9.05 -7.70
N ASP A 289 53.91 9.70 -8.86
CA ASP A 289 54.99 9.57 -9.85
C ASP A 289 56.28 10.19 -9.29
N MET A 290 57.35 9.42 -9.32
CA MET A 290 58.68 9.85 -8.91
C MET A 290 59.26 10.88 -9.90
N ALA A 291 59.21 12.17 -9.54
CA ALA A 291 59.92 13.22 -10.26
C ALA A 291 61.28 13.51 -9.61
N MET A 292 62.35 13.31 -10.39
CA MET A 292 63.73 13.62 -10.02
C MET A 292 63.96 15.10 -9.71
N ASN A 293 64.79 15.32 -8.69
CA ASN A 293 65.31 16.60 -8.22
C ASN A 293 65.60 17.64 -9.31
N ARG A 294 64.99 18.83 -9.16
CA ARG A 294 65.64 20.08 -9.53
C ARG A 294 65.41 21.11 -8.43
N GLU A 295 66.50 21.47 -7.77
CA GLU A 295 66.59 22.49 -6.73
C GLU A 295 65.94 23.80 -7.20
N ARG A 296 64.84 24.18 -6.54
CA ARG A 296 64.45 25.59 -6.37
C ARG A 296 63.89 25.78 -4.96
N VAL A 297 64.76 26.36 -4.14
CA VAL A 297 64.53 27.23 -2.98
C VAL A 297 63.08 27.36 -2.53
N ALA A 298 62.81 26.89 -1.31
CA ALA A 298 61.58 27.10 -0.58
C ALA A 298 61.28 28.60 -0.40
N LEU A 299 60.12 29.02 -0.90
CA LEU A 299 59.43 30.22 -0.44
C LEU A 299 58.17 29.73 0.27
N ASN A 300 58.19 29.78 1.60
CA ASN A 300 57.01 29.63 2.43
C ASN A 300 55.98 30.67 2.00
N ARG A 301 54.95 30.22 1.29
CA ARG A 301 53.71 30.95 1.15
C ARG A 301 52.67 30.15 1.91
N GLU A 302 52.36 30.59 3.12
CA GLU A 302 51.20 30.09 3.85
C GLU A 302 49.96 30.37 2.99
N HIS A 303 49.32 29.30 2.53
CA HIS A 303 47.95 29.39 2.05
C HIS A 303 47.05 29.51 3.29
N PRO A 304 46.19 30.53 3.38
CA PRO A 304 45.26 30.64 4.50
C PRO A 304 44.30 29.46 4.48
N ASP A 305 44.06 28.85 5.65
CA ASP A 305 43.03 27.82 5.83
C ASP A 305 41.72 28.32 5.22
N GLU A 306 41.23 27.66 4.16
CA GLU A 306 39.95 28.00 3.52
C GLU A 306 38.80 27.91 4.54
N LEU A 307 38.95 27.07 5.57
CA LEU A 307 38.06 27.01 6.72
C LEU A 307 38.04 28.32 7.53
N ALA A 308 39.18 29.01 7.67
CA ALA A 308 39.22 30.31 8.35
C ALA A 308 38.52 31.40 7.54
N GLN A 309 38.68 31.40 6.21
CA GLN A 309 37.97 32.33 5.33
C GLN A 309 36.45 32.07 5.28
N MET A 310 36.03 30.80 5.27
CA MET A 310 34.61 30.45 5.34
C MET A 310 33.99 30.79 6.69
N VAL A 311 34.74 30.65 7.79
CA VAL A 311 34.30 31.07 9.12
C VAL A 311 34.19 32.59 9.21
N ASP A 312 35.16 33.34 8.67
CA ASP A 312 35.12 34.81 8.65
C ASP A 312 33.97 35.35 7.77
N ASP A 313 33.72 34.73 6.61
CA ASP A 313 32.60 35.11 5.75
C ASP A 313 31.24 34.77 6.38
N ALA A 314 31.13 33.64 7.09
CA ALA A 314 29.92 33.30 7.83
C ALA A 314 29.69 34.21 9.06
N LEU A 315 30.75 34.72 9.66
CA LEU A 315 30.69 35.66 10.79
C LEU A 315 30.47 37.12 10.37
N ARG A 316 30.72 37.48 9.10
CA ARG A 316 30.52 38.86 8.57
C ARG A 316 29.05 39.31 8.62
N ASP A 317 28.12 38.40 8.38
CA ASP A 317 26.68 38.67 8.43
C ASP A 317 26.08 38.44 9.83
N TRP A 318 26.90 38.00 10.79
CA TRP A 318 26.47 37.79 12.16
C TRP A 318 26.60 39.10 12.96
N GLN A 319 25.50 39.86 13.04
CA GLN A 319 25.41 40.95 14.01
C GLN A 319 25.27 40.35 15.42
N LYS A 320 26.28 40.62 16.27
CA LYS A 320 26.27 40.24 17.69
C LYS A 320 25.16 41.01 18.41
N THR A 321 23.94 40.46 18.44
CA THR A 321 22.79 41.03 19.14
C THR A 321 23.00 40.87 20.65
N GLY A 322 23.82 41.76 21.23
CA GLY A 322 23.91 42.05 22.67
C GLY A 322 24.40 40.93 23.59
N GLU A 323 25.55 41.15 24.23
CA GLU A 323 26.00 40.42 25.45
C GLU A 323 25.05 40.62 26.65
N ALA A 324 24.06 41.51 26.54
CA ALA A 324 23.13 41.84 27.61
C ALA A 324 22.14 40.71 27.95
N PHE A 325 21.73 39.90 26.98
CA PHE A 325 20.71 38.86 27.21
C PHE A 325 21.30 37.54 27.75
N THR A 326 22.55 37.23 27.40
CA THR A 326 23.20 35.95 27.70
C THR A 326 24.03 35.98 28.98
N ASN A 327 24.54 37.14 29.41
CA ASN A 327 25.33 37.25 30.65
C ASN A 327 24.57 36.79 31.90
N PRO A 328 23.32 37.23 32.17
CA PRO A 328 22.62 36.90 33.41
C PRO A 328 22.35 35.39 33.55
N VAL A 329 22.02 34.74 32.44
CA VAL A 329 21.75 33.30 32.40
C VAL A 329 23.04 32.50 32.62
N LEU A 330 24.16 32.94 32.02
CA LEU A 330 25.46 32.31 32.20
C LEU A 330 26.02 32.51 33.61
N THR A 331 25.80 33.67 34.24
CA THR A 331 26.17 33.89 35.64
C THR A 331 25.37 32.98 36.57
N LEU A 332 24.05 32.87 36.35
CA LEU A 332 23.19 32.02 37.17
C LEU A 332 23.51 30.52 36.99
N ALA A 333 23.94 30.11 35.80
CA ALA A 333 24.43 28.76 35.54
C ALA A 333 25.76 28.46 36.24
N GLN A 334 26.61 29.46 36.47
CA GLN A 334 27.88 29.30 37.19
C GLN A 334 27.69 29.29 38.72
N GLU A 335 26.64 29.92 39.24
CA GLU A 335 26.34 29.95 40.68
C GLU A 335 25.53 28.74 41.17
N CYS A 336 24.93 27.95 40.29
CA CYS A 336 24.09 26.81 40.65
C CYS A 336 24.85 25.48 40.49
N ASP A 337 24.98 24.74 41.59
CA ASP A 337 25.65 23.42 41.61
C ASP A 337 24.77 22.26 41.07
N SER A 338 23.48 22.50 40.80
CA SER A 338 22.56 21.46 40.29
C SER A 338 21.50 21.98 39.31
N PHE A 339 21.09 21.10 38.41
CA PHE A 339 20.17 21.39 37.31
C PHE A 339 18.76 21.80 37.77
N ASP A 340 18.25 21.16 38.83
CA ASP A 340 16.91 21.47 39.37
C ASP A 340 16.84 22.85 40.05
N ASP A 341 17.96 23.32 40.62
CA ASP A 341 18.02 24.64 41.26
C ASP A 341 18.13 25.76 40.22
N PHE A 342 18.83 25.50 39.12
CA PHE A 342 18.88 26.39 37.95
C PHE A 342 17.49 26.59 37.33
N LEU A 343 16.72 25.52 37.14
CA LEU A 343 15.37 25.60 36.55
C LEU A 343 14.36 26.37 37.41
N LYS A 344 14.51 26.34 38.74
CA LYS A 344 13.63 27.10 39.64
C LYS A 344 13.90 28.60 39.62
N ARG A 345 15.15 29.00 39.40
CA ARG A 345 15.59 30.41 39.39
C ARG A 345 15.55 31.07 38.01
N LEU A 346 15.46 30.28 36.95
CA LEU A 346 15.33 30.74 35.57
C LEU A 346 14.14 31.73 35.35
N PRO A 347 12.95 31.54 35.95
CA PRO A 347 11.82 32.45 35.76
C PRO A 347 12.05 33.84 36.36
N GLU A 348 12.87 33.96 37.42
CA GLU A 348 13.16 35.23 38.09
C GLU A 348 14.01 36.18 37.22
N LEU A 349 14.73 35.64 36.24
CA LEU A 349 15.48 36.41 35.25
C LEU A 349 14.58 37.05 34.17
N GLN A 350 13.33 36.61 34.04
CA GLN A 350 12.41 37.09 33.01
C GLN A 350 11.60 38.33 33.46
N GLU A 351 11.55 38.62 34.76
CA GLU A 351 10.81 39.76 35.34
C GLU A 351 11.67 41.02 35.57
N ARG A 352 12.94 41.03 35.15
CA ARG A 352 13.89 42.15 35.33
C ARG A 352 14.28 42.89 34.06
#